data_AF-A0A174SWF5-F1
#
_entry.id   AF-A0A174SWF5-F1
#
_cell.length_a   1.000
_cell.length_b   1.000
_cell.length_c   1.000
_cell.angle_alpha   90.00
_cell.angle_beta   90.00
_cell.angle_gamma   90.00
#
_symmetry.space_group_name_H-M   'P 1'
#
loop_
_entity.id
_entity.type
_entity.pdbx_description
1 polymer ?
#
loop_
_entity_poly.entity_id
_entity_poly.type
_entity_poly.pdbx_seq_one_letter_code
_entity_poly.pdbx_strand_id
1 'polypeptide(L)'
;MTKTMSIAGTILEQLGGNKFIAMTGASHFVSDGNTLRMTLPKNGSKANRLYITLDEGTDTYTMHFFRYTAPRMNTKTFTFTSEKVKEIYETSGVYFDQLQPIFTSVTGFYTHL
;
A
#
# COMPACT_ATOMS: atom_id res chain seq x y z
N MET A 1 -18.24 22.92 6.90
CA MET A 1 -18.37 21.50 6.50
C MET A 1 -17.18 20.76 7.08
N THR A 2 -17.36 20.11 8.23
CA THR A 2 -16.33 19.26 8.82
C THR A 2 -16.06 18.10 7.87
N LYS A 3 -14.89 18.10 7.25
CA LYS A 3 -14.42 16.98 6.43
C LYS A 3 -14.31 15.79 7.39
N THR A 4 -15.28 14.90 7.40
CA THR A 4 -15.15 13.60 8.05
C THR A 4 -13.94 12.95 7.38
N MET A 5 -12.78 12.96 8.06
CA MET A 5 -11.57 12.38 7.51
C MET A 5 -11.85 10.89 7.35
N SER A 6 -11.80 10.38 6.12
CA SER A 6 -11.90 8.94 5.91
C SER A 6 -10.71 8.27 6.59
N ILE A 7 -10.89 7.04 7.07
CA ILE A 7 -9.82 6.23 7.69
C ILE A 7 -8.59 6.20 6.77
N ALA A 8 -8.81 6.06 5.46
CA ALA A 8 -7.76 6.12 4.46
C ALA A 8 -6.98 7.45 4.44
N GLY A 9 -7.66 8.58 4.66
CA GLY A 9 -7.01 9.89 4.80
C GLY A 9 -6.15 9.97 6.06
N THR A 10 -6.65 9.44 7.18
CA THR A 10 -5.89 9.36 8.44
C THR A 10 -4.63 8.49 8.28
N ILE A 11 -4.76 7.32 7.66
CA ILE A 11 -3.62 6.43 7.38
C ILE A 11 -2.58 7.13 6.50
N LEU A 12 -3.03 7.86 5.46
CA LEU A 12 -2.12 8.59 4.58
C LEU A 12 -1.37 9.69 5.33
N GLU A 13 -2.04 10.44 6.20
CA GLU A 13 -1.39 11.46 7.04
C GLU A 13 -0.37 10.83 8.01
N GLN A 14 -0.70 9.68 8.63
CA GLN A 14 0.22 8.95 9.51
C GLN A 14 1.46 8.42 8.77
N LEU A 15 1.32 8.05 7.50
CA LEU A 15 2.46 7.70 6.63
C LEU A 15 3.34 8.90 6.27
N GLY A 16 2.89 10.14 6.50
CA GLY A 16 3.61 11.38 6.14
C GLY A 16 2.91 12.22 5.07
N GLY A 17 1.67 11.88 4.69
CA GLY A 17 0.81 12.67 3.83
C GLY A 17 1.43 12.96 2.46
N ASN A 18 1.36 14.23 2.03
CA ASN A 18 1.93 14.66 0.75
C ASN A 18 3.47 14.45 0.67
N LYS A 19 4.19 14.49 1.80
CA LYS A 19 5.64 14.24 1.79
C LYS A 19 5.94 12.79 1.45
N PHE A 20 5.18 11.85 2.02
CA PHE A 20 5.27 10.43 1.69
C PHE A 20 5.06 10.18 0.19
N ILE A 21 4.03 10.80 -0.40
CA ILE A 21 3.76 10.69 -1.84
C ILE A 21 4.94 11.20 -2.67
N ALA A 22 5.46 12.38 -2.33
CA ALA A 22 6.58 12.99 -3.06
C ALA A 22 7.87 12.17 -2.96
N MET A 23 8.15 11.57 -1.80
CA MET A 23 9.38 10.80 -1.55
C MET A 23 9.34 9.39 -2.14
N THR A 24 8.19 8.72 -2.07
CA THR A 24 8.06 7.31 -2.46
C THR A 24 7.59 7.13 -3.89
N GLY A 25 6.93 8.14 -4.48
CA GLY A 25 6.26 8.02 -5.77
C GLY A 25 5.05 7.08 -5.75
N ALA A 26 4.53 6.73 -4.56
CA ALA A 26 3.29 5.97 -4.43
C ALA A 26 2.13 6.72 -5.10
N SER A 27 1.22 5.98 -5.73
CA SER A 27 0.15 6.57 -6.55
C SER A 27 -1.13 5.74 -6.52
N HIS A 28 -2.19 6.25 -7.15
CA HIS A 28 -3.50 5.57 -7.25
C HIS A 28 -4.05 5.19 -5.87
N PHE A 29 -4.11 6.17 -4.96
CA PHE A 29 -4.68 5.99 -3.63
C PHE A 29 -6.20 5.80 -3.72
N VAL A 30 -6.71 4.75 -3.09
CA VAL A 30 -8.14 4.42 -3.04
C VAL A 30 -8.52 4.12 -1.60
N SER A 31 -9.62 4.73 -1.15
CA SER A 31 -10.25 4.43 0.13
C SER A 31 -11.24 3.29 -0.07
N ASP A 32 -11.14 2.23 0.73
CA ASP A 32 -12.12 1.15 0.78
C ASP A 32 -12.49 0.86 2.24
N GLY A 33 -13.55 1.53 2.73
CA GLY A 33 -13.97 1.45 4.14
C GLY A 33 -12.84 1.84 5.11
N ASN A 34 -12.33 0.85 5.83
CA ASN A 34 -11.23 0.94 6.80
C ASN A 34 -9.83 0.73 6.18
N THR A 35 -9.73 0.64 4.85
CA THR A 35 -8.51 0.31 4.13
C THR A 35 -8.04 1.44 3.22
N LEU A 36 -6.76 1.79 3.30
CA LEU A 36 -6.05 2.57 2.28
C LEU A 36 -5.33 1.63 1.31
N ARG A 37 -5.61 1.78 0.01
CA ARG A 37 -4.92 1.04 -1.06
C ARG A 37 -4.06 1.99 -1.87
N MET A 38 -2.87 1.53 -2.27
CA MET A 38 -2.00 2.29 -3.17
C MET A 38 -1.21 1.40 -4.11
N THR A 39 -0.68 2.02 -5.17
CA THR A 39 0.29 1.42 -6.09
C THR A 39 1.67 1.90 -5.74
N LEU A 40 2.62 0.97 -5.67
CA LEU A 40 4.02 1.25 -5.40
C LEU A 40 4.83 1.25 -6.70
N PRO A 41 5.76 2.21 -6.88
CA PRO A 41 6.75 2.12 -7.95
C PRO A 41 7.73 0.97 -7.68
N LYS A 42 8.59 0.69 -8.67
CA LYS A 42 9.58 -0.38 -8.59
C LYS A 42 10.47 -0.17 -7.37
N ASN A 43 10.48 -1.16 -6.48
CA ASN A 43 11.12 -1.11 -5.16
C ASN A 43 11.91 -2.40 -4.87
N GLY A 44 12.58 -2.45 -3.72
CA GLY A 44 13.46 -3.56 -3.32
C GLY A 44 12.75 -4.92 -3.21
N SER A 45 11.52 -4.94 -2.70
CA SER A 45 10.75 -6.19 -2.50
C SER A 45 9.95 -6.64 -3.73
N LYS A 46 9.90 -5.83 -4.79
CA LYS A 46 9.10 -6.07 -6.01
C LYS A 46 7.59 -6.07 -5.78
N ALA A 47 7.13 -5.67 -4.60
CA ALA A 47 5.71 -5.38 -4.36
C ALA A 47 5.29 -4.21 -5.27
N ASN A 48 4.04 -4.21 -5.73
CA ASN A 48 3.49 -3.08 -6.48
C ASN A 48 2.15 -2.61 -5.94
N ARG A 49 1.63 -3.29 -4.92
CA ARG A 49 0.45 -2.91 -4.17
C ARG A 49 0.77 -2.95 -2.68
N LEU A 50 0.20 -2.00 -1.96
CA LEU A 50 0.17 -1.97 -0.51
C LEU A 50 -1.25 -1.64 -0.08
N TYR A 51 -1.83 -2.53 0.73
CA TYR A 51 -3.08 -2.31 1.44
C TYR A 51 -2.78 -2.12 2.92
N ILE A 52 -3.37 -1.10 3.53
CA ILE A 52 -3.27 -0.84 4.97
C ILE A 52 -4.68 -0.79 5.51
N THR A 53 -5.02 -1.77 6.33
CA THR A 53 -6.36 -1.93 6.89
C THR A 53 -6.33 -1.63 8.39
N LEU A 54 -7.20 -0.74 8.85
CA LEU A 54 -7.41 -0.48 10.28
C LEU A 54 -8.30 -1.58 10.88
N ASP A 55 -7.83 -2.19 11.97
CA ASP A 55 -8.64 -2.96 12.90
C ASP A 55 -9.21 -2.00 13.96
N GLU A 56 -10.49 -1.68 13.83
CA GLU A 56 -11.20 -0.76 14.74
C GLU A 56 -11.34 -1.31 16.18
N GLY A 57 -11.22 -2.63 16.37
CA GLY A 57 -11.31 -3.26 17.69
C GLY A 57 -10.04 -3.12 18.52
N THR A 58 -8.88 -3.08 17.86
CA THR A 58 -7.57 -3.01 18.51
C THR A 58 -6.85 -1.69 18.29
N ASP A 59 -7.37 -0.82 17.41
CA ASP A 59 -6.72 0.40 16.92
C ASP A 59 -5.31 0.13 16.36
N THR A 60 -5.17 -0.98 15.63
CA THR A 60 -3.94 -1.37 14.95
C THR A 60 -4.15 -1.55 13.46
N TYR A 61 -3.06 -1.57 12.71
CA TYR A 61 -3.07 -1.73 11.27
C TYR A 61 -2.55 -3.10 10.83
N THR A 62 -3.07 -3.58 9.72
CA THR A 62 -2.48 -4.66 8.93
C THR A 62 -1.91 -4.08 7.65
N MET A 63 -0.61 -4.26 7.43
CA MET A 63 0.08 -3.86 6.20
C MET A 63 0.31 -5.07 5.31
N HIS A 64 -0.30 -5.04 4.13
CA HIS A 64 -0.30 -6.14 3.17
C HIS A 64 0.37 -5.72 1.87
N PHE A 65 1.58 -6.23 1.64
CA PHE A 65 2.39 -5.99 0.46
C PHE A 65 2.34 -7.20 -0.47
N PHE A 66 1.94 -6.95 -1.71
CA PHE A 66 1.88 -8.00 -2.71
C PHE A 66 2.22 -7.45 -4.08
N ARG A 67 2.49 -8.39 -4.99
CA ARG A 67 2.68 -8.12 -6.40
C ARG A 67 1.45 -8.59 -7.17
N TYR A 68 0.70 -7.63 -7.69
CA TYR A 68 -0.38 -7.84 -8.63
C TYR A 68 0.12 -7.79 -10.07
N THR A 69 -0.10 -8.84 -10.83
CA THR A 69 0.10 -8.84 -12.29
C THR A 69 -1.24 -8.97 -12.97
N ALA A 70 -1.69 -7.86 -13.56
CA ALA A 70 -2.93 -7.82 -14.32
C ALA A 70 -2.89 -8.85 -15.47
N PRO A 71 -4.03 -9.49 -15.78
CA PRO A 71 -4.13 -10.36 -16.93
C PRO A 71 -3.77 -9.58 -18.20
N ARG A 72 -2.93 -10.18 -19.04
CA ARG A 72 -2.53 -9.60 -20.32
C ARG A 72 -2.82 -10.61 -21.41
N MET A 73 -3.42 -10.13 -22.49
CA MET A 73 -3.53 -10.89 -23.73
C MET A 73 -2.16 -10.84 -24.43
N ASN A 74 -1.57 -12.00 -24.67
CA ASN A 74 -0.38 -12.08 -25.50
C ASN A 74 -0.84 -12.02 -26.96
N THR A 75 -0.60 -10.90 -27.63
CA THR A 75 -1.00 -10.67 -29.03
C THR A 75 -0.28 -11.55 -30.04
N LYS A 76 0.83 -12.20 -29.65
CA LYS A 76 1.59 -13.13 -30.50
C LYS A 76 1.10 -14.57 -30.41
N THR A 77 0.62 -14.99 -29.24
CA THR A 77 0.16 -16.37 -29.00
C THR A 77 -1.35 -16.49 -28.82
N PHE A 78 -2.09 -15.37 -28.85
CA PHE A 78 -3.53 -15.28 -28.56
C PHE A 78 -3.95 -15.91 -27.22
N THR A 79 -3.01 -16.07 -26.29
CA THR A 79 -3.26 -16.65 -24.96
C THR A 79 -3.48 -15.55 -23.93
N PHE A 80 -4.46 -15.75 -23.06
CA PHE A 80 -4.67 -14.91 -21.88
C PHE A 80 -3.75 -15.35 -20.75
N THR A 81 -2.95 -14.42 -20.24
CA THR A 81 -2.26 -14.64 -18.96
C THR A 81 -3.30 -14.46 -17.86
N SER A 82 -3.43 -15.43 -16.96
CA SER A 82 -4.29 -15.29 -15.78
C SER A 82 -3.81 -14.17 -14.87
N GLU A 83 -4.74 -13.64 -14.05
CA GLU A 83 -4.39 -12.78 -12.93
C GLU A 83 -3.43 -13.53 -11.99
N LYS A 84 -2.36 -12.85 -11.57
CA LYS A 84 -1.40 -13.40 -10.62
C LYS A 84 -1.22 -12.44 -9.46
N VAL A 85 -1.58 -12.90 -8.27
CA VAL A 85 -1.24 -12.26 -7.00
C VAL A 85 -0.10 -13.05 -6.39
N LYS A 86 0.99 -12.37 -6.06
CA LYS A 86 2.09 -12.95 -5.29
C LYS A 86 2.24 -12.20 -3.99
N GLU A 87 2.07 -12.89 -2.89
CA GLU A 87 2.33 -12.38 -1.56
C GLU A 87 3.82 -12.10 -1.35
N ILE A 88 4.11 -10.92 -0.79
CA ILE A 88 5.49 -10.47 -0.55
C ILE A 88 5.74 -10.32 0.94
N TYR A 89 4.87 -9.60 1.65
CA TYR A 89 5.01 -9.37 3.08
C TYR A 89 3.66 -8.97 3.68
N GLU A 90 3.35 -9.50 4.85
CA GLU A 90 2.16 -9.13 5.61
C GLU A 90 2.52 -9.05 7.09
N THR A 91 2.01 -8.03 7.77
CA THR A 91 2.14 -7.89 9.22
C THR A 91 0.91 -7.21 9.77
N SER A 92 0.41 -7.72 10.90
CA SER A 92 -0.74 -7.19 11.64
C SER A 92 -0.31 -6.68 13.01
N GLY A 93 -1.20 -5.98 13.72
CA GLY A 93 -0.90 -5.41 15.03
C GLY A 93 0.08 -4.22 14.96
N VAL A 94 0.15 -3.55 13.82
CA VAL A 94 1.06 -2.43 13.58
C VAL A 94 0.49 -1.16 14.16
N TYR A 95 1.25 -0.45 15.00
CA TYR A 95 0.85 0.87 15.49
C TYR A 95 1.18 1.98 14.47
N PHE A 96 0.55 3.14 14.62
CA PHE A 96 0.66 4.25 13.65
C PHE A 96 2.11 4.72 13.43
N ASP A 97 2.93 4.69 14.48
CA ASP A 97 4.35 5.08 14.48
C ASP A 97 5.25 4.04 13.80
N GLN A 98 4.76 2.81 13.64
CA GLN A 98 5.46 1.72 12.99
C GLN A 98 5.19 1.62 11.48
N LEU A 99 4.17 2.33 10.97
CA LEU A 99 3.80 2.28 9.54
C LEU A 99 4.96 2.69 8.63
N GLN A 100 5.61 3.81 8.92
CA GLN A 100 6.73 4.32 8.13
C GLN A 100 7.98 3.42 8.17
N PRO A 101 8.48 2.98 9.35
CA PRO A 101 9.67 2.12 9.39
C PRO A 101 9.43 0.76 8.74
N ILE A 102 8.24 0.15 8.89
CA ILE A 102 7.90 -1.09 8.19
C ILE A 102 7.87 -0.88 6.68
N PHE A 103 7.25 0.22 6.22
CA PHE A 103 7.24 0.56 4.80
C PHE A 103 8.65 0.70 4.23
N THR A 104 9.54 1.43 4.91
CA THR A 104 10.93 1.59 4.47
C THR A 104 11.68 0.27 4.48
N SER A 105 11.49 -0.56 5.50
CA SER A 105 12.12 -1.90 5.58
C SER A 105 11.70 -2.79 4.40
N VAL A 106 10.42 -2.82 4.07
CA VAL A 106 9.89 -3.68 2.99
C VAL A 106 10.20 -3.13 1.60
N THR A 107 10.09 -1.82 1.39
CA THR A 107 10.23 -1.23 0.05
C THR A 107 11.64 -0.76 -0.27
N GLY A 108 12.44 -0.42 0.75
CA GLY A 108 13.73 0.24 0.60
C GLY A 108 13.61 1.73 0.24
N PHE A 109 12.41 2.31 0.23
CA PHE A 109 12.24 3.75 0.05
C PHE A 109 12.46 4.48 1.37
N TYR A 110 13.30 5.52 1.34
CA TYR A 110 13.41 6.45 2.45
C TYR A 110 12.16 7.31 2.51
N THR A 111 11.50 7.30 3.67
CA THR A 111 10.28 8.09 3.95
C THR A 111 10.57 9.28 4.86
N HIS A 112 11.84 9.48 5.26
CA HIS A 112 12.31 10.55 6.13
C HIS A 112 13.38 11.37 5.42
N LEU A 113 13.35 12.70 5.63
CA LEU A 113 14.38 13.65 5.19
C LEU A 113 15.55 13.67 6.18
#